data_AF-A0A950UMK3-F1
#
_entry.id   AF-A0A950UMK3-F1
#
_cell.length_a   1.000
_cell.length_b   1.000
_cell.length_c   1.000
_cell.angle_alpha   90.00
_cell.angle_beta   90.00
_cell.angle_gamma   90.00
#
_symmetry.space_group_name_H-M   'P 1'
#
loop_
_entity.id
_entity.type
_entity.pdbx_description
1 polymer ?
#
loop_
_entity_poly.entity_id
_entity_poly.type
_entity_poly.pdbx_seq_one_letter_code
_entity_poly.pdbx_strand_id
1 'polypeptide(L)'
;ILTAGLGGMGGAQPLAVTMNGGVAICIDCDPRAINRRIDHRYLDVKADSLDHALELATQARDERKPLSIGLLGNAAELLPRMLAMGAPIDIVTDQTSAHDPLSYLPLGVDFEDMASYAKEKPADFTQRARESMAAHVEAMVGFMDGGAEVFDYGNSIRGEARLAGYGRAFAFPGFVPAYIRPLFCEGKGPFRWAALSGDPKDIAATDRAILDLFPENESLARWIRMASERVHFQGLPARICWLGYGERDKAGERFNDMVASGELTAPIVIGRDHLDCGSVASPYRETEAMLDGSDAIADWPLLNAMVNVASGASWVSIHHGGGVGMGRSLHAGQVTVADGTPLAAEKIRRVLTNDPGMGVIRHVDAGYDHAYAIAAEHGVRIPMREGS
;
A
#
# COMPACT_ATOMS: atom_id res chain seq x y z
N ILE A 1 7.81 -15.83 3.57
CA ILE A 1 6.51 -15.13 3.45
C ILE A 1 5.67 -15.83 2.39
N LEU A 2 4.41 -16.14 2.71
CA LEU A 2 3.42 -16.66 1.77
C LEU A 2 2.37 -15.58 1.50
N THR A 3 2.07 -15.34 0.23
CA THR A 3 1.01 -14.41 -0.18
C THR A 3 0.39 -14.82 -1.51
N ALA A 4 -0.72 -14.16 -1.88
CA ALA A 4 -1.33 -14.30 -3.19
C ALA A 4 -1.70 -12.94 -3.81
N GLY A 5 -1.92 -12.95 -5.12
CA GLY A 5 -2.21 -11.79 -5.94
C GLY A 5 -0.95 -11.08 -6.42
N LEU A 6 -0.65 -11.23 -7.70
CA LEU A 6 0.41 -10.56 -8.47
C LEU A 6 -0.19 -9.56 -9.47
N GLY A 7 -1.30 -8.92 -9.09
CA GLY A 7 -1.93 -7.83 -9.83
C GLY A 7 -1.12 -6.54 -9.84
N GLY A 8 -1.73 -5.41 -10.22
CA GLY A 8 -1.06 -4.10 -10.30
C GLY A 8 -0.35 -3.71 -9.00
N MET A 9 -1.06 -3.82 -7.87
CA MET A 9 -0.51 -3.55 -6.53
C MET A 9 0.14 -4.82 -5.93
N GLY A 10 -0.55 -5.96 -6.02
CA GLY A 10 -0.09 -7.29 -5.61
C GLY A 10 1.32 -7.67 -6.07
N GLY A 11 1.67 -7.26 -7.29
CA GLY A 11 2.97 -7.52 -7.89
C GLY A 11 4.13 -6.80 -7.23
N ALA A 12 3.90 -5.85 -6.31
CA ALA A 12 4.97 -5.22 -5.52
C ALA A 12 5.43 -6.06 -4.33
N GLN A 13 4.59 -7.00 -3.85
CA GLN A 13 4.89 -7.85 -2.70
C GLN A 13 6.22 -8.61 -2.83
N PRO A 14 6.51 -9.32 -3.93
CA PRO A 14 7.71 -10.15 -4.01
C PRO A 14 9.00 -9.30 -3.92
N LEU A 15 9.05 -8.16 -4.61
CA LEU A 15 10.16 -7.22 -4.52
C LEU A 15 10.28 -6.60 -3.12
N ALA A 16 9.16 -6.24 -2.48
CA ALA A 16 9.18 -5.69 -1.11
C ALA A 16 9.78 -6.69 -0.10
N VAL A 17 9.46 -7.98 -0.24
CA VAL A 17 10.03 -9.02 0.62
C VAL A 17 11.52 -9.19 0.37
N THR A 18 11.97 -9.26 -0.89
CA THR A 18 13.40 -9.44 -1.19
C THR A 18 14.24 -8.22 -0.85
N MET A 19 13.67 -7.00 -0.89
CA MET A 19 14.30 -5.78 -0.37
C MET A 19 14.48 -5.79 1.16
N ASN A 20 13.68 -6.57 1.88
CA ASN A 20 13.87 -6.85 3.31
C ASN A 20 14.72 -8.10 3.57
N GLY A 21 15.35 -8.65 2.53
CA GLY A 21 16.20 -9.84 2.64
C GLY A 21 15.46 -11.17 2.77
N GLY A 22 14.13 -11.17 2.60
CA GLY A 22 13.28 -12.33 2.81
C GLY A 22 13.10 -13.21 1.56
N VAL A 23 12.43 -14.34 1.79
CA VAL A 23 11.96 -15.26 0.74
C VAL A 23 10.44 -15.19 0.64
N ALA A 24 9.91 -15.09 -0.58
CA ALA A 24 8.48 -14.98 -0.85
C ALA A 24 8.00 -16.10 -1.78
N ILE A 25 6.91 -16.76 -1.41
CA ILE A 25 6.07 -17.53 -2.34
C ILE A 25 4.83 -16.69 -2.61
N CYS A 26 4.60 -16.36 -3.88
CA CYS A 26 3.50 -15.52 -4.32
C CYS A 26 2.61 -16.31 -5.29
N ILE A 27 1.41 -16.66 -4.84
CA ILE A 27 0.44 -17.42 -5.63
C ILE A 27 -0.35 -16.47 -6.54
N ASP A 28 -0.51 -16.83 -7.81
CA ASP A 28 -1.45 -16.16 -8.70
C ASP A 28 -2.08 -17.18 -9.66
N CYS A 29 -3.34 -16.96 -10.04
CA CYS A 29 -4.06 -17.84 -10.95
C CYS A 29 -3.88 -17.47 -12.43
N ASP A 30 -3.41 -16.24 -12.71
CA ASP A 30 -3.15 -15.75 -14.05
C ASP A 30 -1.65 -15.90 -14.41
N PRO A 31 -1.28 -16.79 -15.36
CA PRO A 31 0.11 -16.93 -15.78
C PRO A 31 0.68 -15.64 -16.38
N ARG A 32 -0.15 -14.78 -16.96
CA ARG A 32 0.26 -13.49 -17.52
C ARG A 32 0.68 -12.52 -16.41
N ALA A 33 0.05 -12.59 -15.24
CA ALA A 33 0.41 -11.76 -14.10
C ALA A 33 1.81 -12.12 -13.58
N ILE A 34 2.12 -13.42 -13.45
CA ILE A 34 3.43 -13.93 -13.05
C ILE A 34 4.51 -13.49 -14.06
N ASN A 35 4.31 -13.79 -15.34
CA ASN A 35 5.28 -13.48 -16.40
C ASN A 35 5.60 -11.98 -16.43
N ARG A 36 4.56 -11.13 -16.34
CA ARG A 36 4.73 -9.68 -16.32
C ARG A 36 5.60 -9.20 -15.14
N ARG A 37 5.53 -9.84 -13.97
CA ARG A 37 6.34 -9.41 -12.81
C ARG A 37 7.79 -9.84 -12.97
N ILE A 38 8.04 -10.98 -13.62
CA ILE A 38 9.40 -11.39 -14.00
C ILE A 38 9.97 -10.40 -15.03
N ASP A 39 9.23 -10.09 -16.09
CA ASP A 39 9.66 -9.17 -17.14
C ASP A 39 10.02 -7.77 -16.60
N HIS A 40 9.30 -7.31 -15.57
CA HIS A 40 9.55 -6.03 -14.91
C HIS A 40 10.48 -6.11 -13.68
N ARG A 41 11.06 -7.29 -13.40
CA ARG A 41 11.99 -7.53 -12.26
C ARG A 41 11.38 -7.29 -10.88
N TYR A 42 10.08 -7.52 -10.75
CA TYR A 42 9.34 -7.52 -9.50
C TYR A 42 9.20 -8.93 -8.88
N LEU A 43 9.54 -9.97 -9.63
CA LEU A 43 9.55 -11.37 -9.23
C LEU A 43 10.78 -12.06 -9.85
N ASP A 44 11.48 -12.91 -9.09
CA ASP A 44 12.74 -13.49 -9.54
C ASP A 44 12.54 -14.75 -10.40
N VAL A 45 11.72 -15.69 -9.92
CA VAL A 45 11.53 -16.99 -10.56
C VAL A 45 10.07 -17.44 -10.52
N LYS A 46 9.74 -18.40 -11.39
CA LYS A 46 8.48 -19.13 -11.37
C LYS A 46 8.75 -20.59 -11.00
N ALA A 47 7.98 -21.14 -10.07
CA ALA A 47 8.02 -22.56 -9.74
C ALA A 47 7.12 -23.38 -10.68
N ASP A 48 7.52 -24.62 -10.92
CA ASP A 48 6.79 -25.57 -11.79
C ASP A 48 5.68 -26.32 -11.03
N SER A 49 5.78 -26.38 -9.71
CA SER A 49 4.84 -27.08 -8.84
C SER A 49 4.89 -26.52 -7.42
N LEU A 50 3.94 -26.94 -6.58
CA LEU A 50 3.93 -26.65 -5.15
C LEU A 50 5.22 -27.15 -4.47
N ASP A 51 5.61 -28.40 -4.73
CA ASP A 51 6.81 -28.99 -4.13
C ASP A 51 8.08 -28.25 -4.56
N HIS A 52 8.19 -27.90 -5.85
CA HIS A 52 9.30 -27.11 -6.35
C HIS A 52 9.36 -25.71 -5.70
N ALA A 53 8.20 -25.06 -5.48
CA ALA A 53 8.16 -23.77 -4.78
C ALA A 53 8.67 -23.86 -3.33
N LEU A 54 8.29 -24.92 -2.61
CA LEU A 54 8.74 -25.16 -1.23
C LEU A 54 10.22 -25.53 -1.16
N GLU A 55 10.73 -26.30 -2.13
CA GLU A 55 12.16 -26.63 -2.25
C GLU A 55 12.99 -25.36 -2.47
N LEU A 56 12.65 -24.55 -3.47
CA LEU A 56 13.31 -23.27 -3.75
C LEU A 56 13.29 -22.34 -2.53
N ALA A 57 12.13 -22.24 -1.87
CA ALA A 57 11.98 -21.35 -0.72
C ALA A 57 12.82 -21.81 0.49
N THR A 58 12.83 -23.11 0.76
CA THR A 58 13.60 -23.71 1.87
C THR A 58 15.09 -23.57 1.62
N GLN A 59 15.55 -23.89 0.40
CA GLN A 59 16.95 -23.72 0.02
C GLN A 59 17.40 -22.26 0.16
N ALA A 60 16.64 -21.30 -0.40
CA ALA A 60 16.97 -19.89 -0.35
C ALA A 60 17.00 -19.36 1.09
N ARG A 61 16.06 -19.79 1.94
CA ARG A 61 16.03 -19.45 3.38
C ARG A 61 17.30 -19.95 4.08
N ASP A 62 17.66 -21.22 3.87
CA ASP A 62 18.79 -21.85 4.55
C ASP A 62 20.13 -21.26 4.09
N GLU A 63 20.22 -20.86 2.81
CA GLU A 63 21.35 -20.12 2.23
C GLU A 63 21.34 -18.62 2.59
N ARG A 64 20.31 -18.12 3.27
CA ARG A 64 20.09 -16.69 3.58
C ARG A 64 20.13 -15.80 2.34
N LYS A 65 19.56 -16.31 1.24
CA LYS A 65 19.49 -15.62 -0.04
C LYS A 65 18.06 -15.11 -0.27
N PRO A 66 17.86 -13.80 -0.48
CA PRO A 66 16.55 -13.26 -0.82
C PRO A 66 16.09 -13.85 -2.15
N LEU A 67 14.85 -14.34 -2.20
CA LEU A 67 14.28 -14.95 -3.41
C LEU A 67 12.76 -14.80 -3.42
N SER A 68 12.21 -14.39 -4.56
CA SER A 68 10.78 -14.31 -4.80
C SER A 68 10.32 -15.29 -5.87
N ILE A 69 9.32 -16.10 -5.52
CA ILE A 69 8.90 -17.29 -6.26
C ILE A 69 7.41 -17.15 -6.62
N GLY A 70 7.11 -17.09 -7.92
CA GLY A 70 5.75 -17.16 -8.42
C GLY A 70 5.26 -18.60 -8.47
N LEU A 71 4.08 -18.86 -7.91
CA LEU A 71 3.43 -20.16 -7.98
C LEU A 71 2.09 -20.02 -8.69
N LEU A 72 1.95 -20.66 -9.86
CA LEU A 72 0.68 -20.66 -10.60
C LEU A 72 -0.33 -21.56 -9.90
N GLY A 73 -1.48 -21.00 -9.52
CA GLY A 73 -2.60 -21.78 -8.97
C GLY A 73 -3.61 -20.92 -8.21
N ASN A 74 -4.61 -21.58 -7.61
CA ASN A 74 -5.63 -20.92 -6.81
C ASN A 74 -5.19 -20.86 -5.33
N ALA A 75 -5.14 -19.66 -4.75
CA ALA A 75 -4.75 -19.45 -3.35
C ALA A 75 -5.68 -20.18 -2.37
N ALA A 76 -6.99 -20.25 -2.68
CA ALA A 76 -7.97 -20.97 -1.87
C ALA A 76 -7.76 -22.50 -1.88
N GLU A 77 -6.93 -23.03 -2.79
CA GLU A 77 -6.53 -24.45 -2.80
C GLU A 77 -5.13 -24.63 -2.20
N LEU A 78 -4.18 -23.79 -2.62
CA LEU A 78 -2.77 -23.98 -2.31
C LEU A 78 -2.43 -23.62 -0.87
N LEU A 79 -3.04 -22.60 -0.25
CA LEU A 79 -2.81 -22.29 1.16
C LEU A 79 -3.26 -23.43 2.09
N PRO A 80 -4.50 -23.97 1.98
CA PRO A 80 -4.89 -25.14 2.77
C PRO A 80 -3.96 -26.35 2.58
N ARG A 81 -3.49 -26.59 1.35
CA ARG A 81 -2.54 -27.69 1.08
C ARG A 81 -1.19 -27.46 1.75
N MET A 82 -0.62 -26.27 1.64
CA MET A 82 0.64 -25.92 2.34
C MET A 82 0.51 -26.05 3.85
N LEU A 83 -0.63 -25.63 4.42
CA LEU A 83 -0.92 -25.77 5.84
C LEU A 83 -0.97 -27.25 6.25
N ALA A 84 -1.71 -28.08 5.51
CA ALA A 84 -1.84 -29.52 5.78
C ALA A 84 -0.50 -30.27 5.67
N MET A 85 0.41 -29.81 4.80
CA MET A 85 1.77 -30.34 4.67
C MET A 85 2.70 -29.90 5.80
N GLY A 86 2.29 -28.96 6.66
CA GLY A 86 3.17 -28.36 7.67
C GLY A 86 4.29 -27.52 7.05
N ALA A 87 4.00 -26.81 5.95
CA ALA A 87 4.99 -25.97 5.28
C ALA A 87 5.59 -24.92 6.26
N PRO A 88 6.92 -24.74 6.28
CA PRO A 88 7.58 -23.85 7.23
C PRO A 88 7.44 -22.38 6.80
N ILE A 89 6.29 -21.79 7.07
CA ILE A 89 5.94 -20.42 6.68
C ILE A 89 5.94 -19.49 7.91
N ASP A 90 6.78 -18.44 7.86
CA ASP A 90 6.92 -17.50 8.98
C ASP A 90 5.87 -16.36 8.98
N ILE A 91 5.44 -15.92 7.79
CA ILE A 91 4.54 -14.78 7.61
C ILE A 91 3.54 -15.10 6.50
N VAL A 92 2.25 -14.82 6.72
CA VAL A 92 1.17 -14.98 5.74
C VAL A 92 0.38 -13.68 5.58
N THR A 93 0.10 -13.30 4.34
CA THR A 93 -0.79 -12.18 3.99
C THR A 93 -1.49 -12.49 2.66
N ASP A 94 -2.41 -11.62 2.22
CA ASP A 94 -3.06 -11.73 0.91
C ASP A 94 -3.26 -10.36 0.26
N GLN A 95 -3.13 -10.31 -1.07
CA GLN A 95 -3.45 -9.13 -1.87
C GLN A 95 -4.16 -9.50 -3.19
N THR A 96 -4.92 -10.60 -3.20
CA THR A 96 -5.90 -10.86 -4.26
C THR A 96 -6.95 -9.74 -4.33
N SER A 97 -7.72 -9.68 -5.41
CA SER A 97 -8.81 -8.70 -5.56
C SER A 97 -10.08 -9.07 -4.78
N ALA A 98 -9.95 -9.53 -3.53
CA ALA A 98 -11.07 -9.97 -2.68
C ALA A 98 -12.15 -8.88 -2.45
N HIS A 99 -11.80 -7.60 -2.59
CA HIS A 99 -12.71 -6.47 -2.46
C HIS A 99 -13.82 -6.45 -3.52
N ASP A 100 -13.59 -7.14 -4.64
CA ASP A 100 -14.57 -7.41 -5.67
C ASP A 100 -14.74 -8.93 -5.82
N PRO A 101 -15.76 -9.54 -5.20
CA PRO A 101 -16.00 -10.97 -5.32
C PRO A 101 -16.19 -11.48 -6.75
N LEU A 102 -16.50 -10.61 -7.73
CA LEU A 102 -16.56 -10.98 -9.15
C LEU A 102 -15.17 -11.13 -9.79
N SER A 103 -14.12 -10.74 -9.06
CA SER A 103 -12.72 -10.77 -9.48
C SER A 103 -11.86 -11.76 -8.69
N TYR A 104 -12.46 -12.60 -7.84
CA TYR A 104 -11.75 -13.65 -7.09
C TYR A 104 -12.09 -15.03 -7.67
N LEU A 105 -11.08 -15.79 -8.13
CA LEU A 105 -11.28 -17.10 -8.79
C LEU A 105 -11.88 -18.13 -7.82
N PRO A 106 -13.13 -18.61 -8.04
CA PRO A 106 -13.72 -19.63 -7.19
C PRO A 106 -13.06 -21.00 -7.38
N LEU A 107 -13.06 -21.82 -6.33
CA LEU A 107 -12.65 -23.23 -6.41
C LEU A 107 -13.52 -24.00 -7.42
N GLY A 108 -12.88 -24.86 -8.21
CA GLY A 108 -13.53 -25.66 -9.25
C GLY A 108 -14.02 -24.84 -10.45
N VAL A 109 -13.41 -23.67 -10.70
CA VAL A 109 -13.58 -22.87 -11.91
C VAL A 109 -12.22 -22.72 -12.56
N ASP A 110 -12.14 -23.02 -13.85
CA ASP A 110 -10.91 -22.80 -14.63
C ASP A 110 -10.71 -21.29 -14.86
N PHE A 111 -9.46 -20.84 -14.80
CA PHE A 111 -9.13 -19.41 -14.93
C PHE A 111 -9.69 -18.79 -16.21
N GLU A 112 -9.66 -19.51 -17.33
CA GLU A 112 -10.15 -19.04 -18.63
C GLU A 112 -11.67 -18.84 -18.66
N ASP A 113 -12.42 -19.57 -17.82
CA ASP A 113 -13.89 -19.49 -17.72
C ASP A 113 -14.35 -18.46 -16.68
N MET A 114 -13.43 -17.90 -15.89
CA MET A 114 -13.74 -16.99 -14.79
C MET A 114 -14.54 -15.75 -15.27
N ALA A 115 -14.09 -15.12 -16.36
CA ALA A 115 -14.68 -13.88 -16.85
C ALA A 115 -16.08 -14.09 -17.45
N SER A 116 -16.29 -15.19 -18.19
CA SER A 116 -17.59 -15.54 -18.76
C SER A 116 -18.57 -15.90 -17.64
N TYR A 117 -18.14 -16.71 -16.66
CA TYR A 117 -18.98 -17.13 -15.55
C TYR A 117 -19.40 -15.95 -14.66
N ALA A 118 -18.48 -15.06 -14.30
CA ALA A 118 -18.78 -13.85 -13.54
C ALA A 118 -19.83 -12.96 -14.24
N LYS A 119 -19.78 -12.88 -15.57
CA LYS A 119 -20.74 -12.12 -16.38
C LYS A 119 -22.11 -12.79 -16.49
N GLU A 120 -22.15 -14.10 -16.70
CA GLU A 120 -23.39 -14.84 -16.96
C GLU A 120 -24.18 -15.15 -15.69
N LYS A 121 -23.49 -15.43 -14.58
CA LYS A 121 -24.09 -15.83 -13.30
C LYS A 121 -23.45 -15.09 -12.11
N PRO A 122 -23.53 -13.75 -12.07
CA PRO A 122 -22.79 -12.95 -11.09
C PRO A 122 -23.12 -13.26 -9.63
N ALA A 123 -24.38 -13.58 -9.31
CA ALA A 123 -24.78 -13.90 -7.94
C ALA A 123 -24.20 -15.23 -7.44
N ASP A 124 -24.29 -16.27 -8.27
CA ASP A 124 -23.73 -17.60 -8.02
C ASP A 124 -22.20 -17.56 -7.97
N PHE A 125 -21.56 -16.84 -8.91
CA PHE A 125 -20.12 -16.60 -8.90
C PHE A 125 -19.67 -15.93 -7.59
N THR A 126 -20.36 -14.86 -7.18
CA THR A 126 -20.06 -14.12 -5.94
C THR A 126 -20.16 -15.03 -4.71
N GLN A 127 -21.17 -15.88 -4.65
CA GLN A 127 -21.33 -16.84 -3.57
C GLN A 127 -20.14 -17.82 -3.52
N ARG A 128 -19.80 -18.45 -4.65
CA ARG A 128 -18.68 -19.41 -4.71
C ARG A 128 -17.32 -18.76 -4.46
N ALA A 129 -17.12 -17.52 -4.91
CA ALA A 129 -15.93 -16.74 -4.63
C ALA A 129 -15.78 -16.50 -3.11
N ARG A 130 -16.88 -16.14 -2.43
CA ARG A 130 -16.92 -15.99 -0.96
C ARG A 130 -16.61 -17.28 -0.22
N GLU A 131 -17.18 -18.40 -0.64
CA GLU A 131 -16.87 -19.72 -0.08
C GLU A 131 -15.37 -20.05 -0.24
N SER A 132 -14.79 -19.70 -1.39
CA SER A 132 -13.35 -19.88 -1.66
C SER A 132 -12.48 -18.94 -0.81
N MET A 133 -12.91 -17.68 -0.61
CA MET A 133 -12.24 -16.74 0.29
C MET A 133 -12.32 -17.20 1.75
N ALA A 134 -13.40 -17.85 2.18
CA ALA A 134 -13.48 -18.45 3.51
C ALA A 134 -12.48 -19.58 3.70
N ALA A 135 -12.34 -20.49 2.73
CA ALA A 135 -11.32 -21.54 2.77
C ALA A 135 -9.89 -20.97 2.79
N HIS A 136 -9.64 -19.91 2.02
CA HIS A 136 -8.38 -19.18 2.04
C HIS A 136 -8.09 -18.60 3.44
N VAL A 137 -9.03 -17.83 4.01
CA VAL A 137 -8.88 -17.20 5.33
C VAL A 137 -8.78 -18.23 6.45
N GLU A 138 -9.49 -19.35 6.35
CA GLU A 138 -9.35 -20.46 7.29
C GLU A 138 -7.92 -21.03 7.30
N ALA A 139 -7.29 -21.17 6.14
CA ALA A 139 -5.89 -21.57 6.07
C ALA A 139 -4.94 -20.50 6.64
N MET A 140 -5.20 -19.21 6.40
CA MET A 140 -4.43 -18.12 7.03
C MET A 140 -4.50 -18.18 8.56
N VAL A 141 -5.71 -18.39 9.12
CA VAL A 141 -5.89 -18.60 10.57
C VAL A 141 -5.19 -19.87 11.04
N GLY A 142 -5.20 -20.95 10.27
CA GLY A 142 -4.47 -22.16 10.61
C GLY A 142 -2.95 -21.96 10.68
N PHE A 143 -2.37 -21.14 9.78
CA PHE A 143 -0.96 -20.73 9.88
C PHE A 143 -0.70 -19.87 11.12
N MET A 144 -1.62 -18.95 11.46
CA MET A 144 -1.54 -18.16 12.69
C MET A 144 -1.56 -19.05 13.95
N ASP A 145 -2.45 -20.05 13.99
CA ASP A 145 -2.52 -21.02 15.08
C ASP A 145 -1.23 -21.87 15.19
N GLY A 146 -0.54 -22.07 14.06
CA GLY A 146 0.79 -22.68 13.98
C GLY A 146 1.96 -21.76 14.36
N GLY A 147 1.69 -20.48 14.67
CA GLY A 147 2.68 -19.50 15.12
C GLY A 147 3.24 -18.59 14.02
N ALA A 148 2.71 -18.63 12.80
CA ALA A 148 3.07 -17.65 11.76
C ALA A 148 2.48 -16.27 12.08
N GLU A 149 3.19 -15.22 11.72
CA GLU A 149 2.63 -13.86 11.74
C GLU A 149 1.64 -13.71 10.57
N VAL A 150 0.41 -13.29 10.86
CA VAL A 150 -0.65 -13.19 9.84
C VAL A 150 -1.32 -11.83 9.91
N PHE A 151 -1.53 -11.21 8.75
CA PHE A 151 -2.23 -9.94 8.65
C PHE A 151 -3.00 -9.79 7.33
N ASP A 152 -4.02 -8.94 7.34
CA ASP A 152 -4.77 -8.53 6.15
C ASP A 152 -4.11 -7.32 5.50
N TYR A 153 -3.88 -7.39 4.19
CA TYR A 153 -3.23 -6.30 3.43
C TYR A 153 -4.21 -5.38 2.70
N GLY A 154 -5.42 -5.20 3.26
CA GLY A 154 -6.33 -4.15 2.87
C GLY A 154 -7.13 -4.43 1.60
N ASN A 155 -7.51 -5.69 1.38
CA ASN A 155 -8.33 -6.13 0.26
C ASN A 155 -9.71 -6.66 0.67
N SER A 156 -10.10 -6.52 1.94
CA SER A 156 -11.39 -6.97 2.51
C SER A 156 -11.61 -8.48 2.56
N ILE A 157 -10.59 -9.33 2.39
CA ILE A 157 -10.78 -10.80 2.39
C ILE A 157 -11.40 -11.31 3.69
N ARG A 158 -11.02 -10.74 4.86
CA ARG A 158 -11.64 -11.07 6.16
C ARG A 158 -13.14 -10.77 6.17
N GLY A 159 -13.55 -9.65 5.56
CA GLY A 159 -14.95 -9.26 5.43
C GLY A 159 -15.75 -10.24 4.58
N GLU A 160 -15.22 -10.63 3.42
CA GLU A 160 -15.88 -11.59 2.52
C GLU A 160 -15.94 -13.00 3.14
N ALA A 161 -14.88 -13.45 3.81
CA ALA A 161 -14.88 -14.74 4.52
C ALA A 161 -15.93 -14.78 5.66
N ARG A 162 -16.10 -13.68 6.41
CA ARG A 162 -17.15 -13.56 7.42
C ARG A 162 -18.55 -13.63 6.79
N LEU A 163 -18.76 -12.98 5.65
CA LEU A 163 -20.03 -13.04 4.92
C LEU A 163 -20.35 -14.44 4.40
N ALA A 164 -19.33 -15.26 4.13
CA ALA A 164 -19.46 -16.67 3.79
C ALA A 164 -19.71 -17.59 5.01
N GLY A 165 -19.70 -17.05 6.24
CA GLY A 165 -19.96 -17.79 7.46
C GLY A 165 -18.72 -18.23 8.26
N TYR A 166 -17.50 -17.85 7.85
CA TYR A 166 -16.30 -18.18 8.62
C TYR A 166 -16.16 -17.30 9.88
N GLY A 167 -16.40 -17.89 11.05
CA GLY A 167 -16.50 -17.16 12.32
C GLY A 167 -15.21 -16.54 12.85
N ARG A 168 -14.03 -17.03 12.43
CA ARG A 168 -12.71 -16.53 12.88
C ARG A 168 -12.04 -15.58 11.90
N ALA A 169 -12.79 -15.02 10.93
CA ALA A 169 -12.21 -14.22 9.86
C ALA A 169 -11.42 -12.98 10.33
N PHE A 170 -11.72 -12.44 11.52
CA PHE A 170 -11.02 -11.28 12.11
C PHE A 170 -10.06 -11.68 13.23
N ALA A 171 -9.62 -12.95 13.29
CA ALA A 171 -8.65 -13.41 14.28
C ALA A 171 -7.26 -12.79 14.10
N PHE A 172 -6.95 -12.28 12.90
CA PHE A 172 -5.73 -11.54 12.59
C PHE A 172 -6.03 -10.08 12.20
N PRO A 173 -5.12 -9.13 12.49
CA PRO A 173 -5.34 -7.71 12.30
C PRO A 173 -5.14 -7.26 10.85
N GLY A 174 -5.62 -6.07 10.52
CA GLY A 174 -5.17 -5.33 9.34
C GLY A 174 -3.75 -4.80 9.51
N PHE A 175 -3.01 -4.67 8.40
CA PHE A 175 -1.63 -4.18 8.43
C PHE A 175 -1.48 -2.75 8.99
N VAL A 176 -2.53 -1.92 8.91
CA VAL A 176 -2.46 -0.53 9.39
C VAL A 176 -2.43 -0.44 10.91
N PRO A 177 -3.42 -0.98 11.65
CA PRO A 177 -3.33 -1.01 13.11
C PRO A 177 -2.10 -1.78 13.62
N ALA A 178 -1.66 -2.83 12.90
CA ALA A 178 -0.52 -3.64 13.32
C ALA A 178 0.85 -2.95 13.13
N TYR A 179 1.07 -2.24 12.00
CA TYR A 179 2.41 -1.80 11.62
C TYR A 179 2.51 -0.35 11.12
N ILE A 180 1.49 0.19 10.47
CA ILE A 180 1.61 1.46 9.73
C ILE A 180 1.13 2.68 10.52
N ARG A 181 0.19 2.52 11.45
CA ARG A 181 -0.40 3.66 12.17
C ARG A 181 0.61 4.57 12.87
N PRO A 182 1.73 4.08 13.46
CA PRO A 182 2.75 4.97 14.00
C PRO A 182 3.31 5.95 12.95
N LEU A 183 3.49 5.51 11.71
CA LEU A 183 3.93 6.37 10.60
C LEU A 183 2.85 7.42 10.26
N PHE A 184 1.56 7.05 10.29
CA PHE A 184 0.47 8.01 10.07
C PHE A 184 0.40 9.09 11.15
N CYS A 185 0.76 8.77 12.40
CA CYS A 185 0.86 9.76 13.48
C CYS A 185 1.96 10.81 13.21
N GLU A 186 2.98 10.46 12.44
CA GLU A 186 4.05 11.37 11.98
C GLU A 186 3.69 12.15 10.69
N GLY A 187 2.47 11.96 10.17
CA GLY A 187 2.06 12.47 8.87
C GLY A 187 2.75 11.78 7.68
N LYS A 188 3.44 10.65 7.91
CA LYS A 188 4.06 9.85 6.83
C LYS A 188 2.99 9.11 6.05
N GLY A 189 3.30 8.86 4.79
CA GLY A 189 2.44 8.12 3.88
C GLY A 189 3.09 8.00 2.50
N PRO A 190 2.39 7.43 1.51
CA PRO A 190 2.94 7.07 0.20
C PRO A 190 3.10 8.28 -0.74
N PHE A 191 3.80 9.31 -0.25
CA PHE A 191 4.23 10.49 -0.99
C PHE A 191 5.06 10.07 -2.21
N ARG A 192 4.77 10.68 -3.35
CA ARG A 192 5.35 10.30 -4.64
C ARG A 192 5.42 11.48 -5.59
N TRP A 193 6.29 11.37 -6.56
CA TRP A 193 6.37 12.33 -7.66
C TRP A 193 6.70 11.65 -8.98
N ALA A 194 6.37 12.30 -10.10
CA ALA A 194 6.71 11.84 -11.43
C ALA A 194 7.26 12.99 -12.28
N ALA A 195 8.25 12.67 -13.11
CA ALA A 195 8.91 13.62 -14.00
C ALA A 195 8.13 13.74 -15.32
N LEU A 196 7.56 14.92 -15.59
CA LEU A 196 6.79 15.14 -16.83
C LEU A 196 7.66 15.20 -18.09
N SER A 197 8.97 15.31 -17.94
CA SER A 197 9.95 15.20 -19.03
C SER A 197 9.98 13.80 -19.65
N GLY A 198 9.65 12.78 -18.87
CA GLY A 198 9.91 11.39 -19.23
C GLY A 198 11.38 10.97 -19.07
N ASP A 199 12.29 11.86 -18.65
CA ASP A 199 13.71 11.55 -18.48
C ASP A 199 13.98 10.97 -17.07
N PRO A 200 14.49 9.72 -16.95
CA PRO A 200 14.84 9.14 -15.66
C PRO A 200 15.93 9.91 -14.90
N LYS A 201 16.70 10.78 -15.57
CA LYS A 201 17.69 11.64 -14.92
C LYS A 201 17.06 12.66 -13.97
N ASP A 202 15.84 13.11 -14.24
CA ASP A 202 15.10 14.00 -13.34
C ASP A 202 14.74 13.27 -12.03
N ILE A 203 14.40 11.97 -12.11
CA ILE A 203 14.23 11.14 -10.90
C ILE A 203 15.57 10.92 -10.19
N ALA A 204 16.65 10.65 -10.92
CA ALA A 204 17.97 10.53 -10.31
C ALA A 204 18.43 11.83 -9.62
N ALA A 205 18.05 13.00 -10.14
CA ALA A 205 18.34 14.30 -9.52
C ALA A 205 17.50 14.53 -8.26
N THR A 206 16.20 14.22 -8.31
CA THR A 206 15.34 14.31 -7.13
C THR A 206 15.72 13.29 -6.05
N ASP A 207 16.16 12.08 -6.42
CA ASP A 207 16.73 11.09 -5.48
C ASP A 207 17.93 11.68 -4.72
N ARG A 208 18.86 12.36 -5.40
CA ARG A 208 19.99 13.06 -4.76
C ARG A 208 19.50 14.18 -3.84
N ALA A 209 18.58 15.03 -4.31
CA ALA A 209 18.06 16.13 -3.51
C ALA A 209 17.38 15.63 -2.22
N ILE A 210 16.69 14.49 -2.26
CA ILE A 210 16.10 13.85 -1.07
C ILE A 210 17.19 13.40 -0.08
N LEU A 211 18.28 12.80 -0.56
CA LEU A 211 19.41 12.40 0.29
C LEU A 211 20.11 13.61 0.93
N ASP A 212 20.23 14.72 0.18
CA ASP A 212 20.85 15.96 0.67
C ASP A 212 19.96 16.70 1.67
N LEU A 213 18.63 16.67 1.50
CA LEU A 213 17.67 17.30 2.41
C LEU A 213 17.55 16.58 3.74
N PHE A 214 17.68 15.25 3.74
CA PHE A 214 17.46 14.40 4.91
C PHE A 214 18.66 13.47 5.18
N PRO A 215 19.88 14.02 5.38
CA PRO A 215 21.10 13.23 5.43
C PRO A 215 21.18 12.30 6.65
N GLU A 216 20.50 12.66 7.74
CA GLU A 216 20.44 11.88 8.99
C GLU A 216 19.44 10.70 8.92
N ASN A 217 18.58 10.64 7.90
CA ASN A 217 17.55 9.61 7.79
C ASN A 217 18.07 8.37 7.04
N GLU A 218 18.77 7.48 7.78
CA GLU A 218 19.39 6.28 7.23
C GLU A 218 18.38 5.33 6.54
N SER A 219 17.17 5.20 7.09
CA SER A 219 16.13 4.33 6.52
C SER A 219 15.66 4.85 5.16
N LEU A 220 15.43 6.16 5.04
CA LEU A 220 15.11 6.84 3.79
C LEU A 220 16.27 6.72 2.80
N ALA A 221 17.52 6.90 3.25
CA ALA A 221 18.68 6.77 2.37
C ALA A 221 18.83 5.34 1.82
N ARG A 222 18.62 4.33 2.67
CA ARG A 222 18.58 2.93 2.25
C ARG A 222 17.46 2.67 1.24
N TRP A 223 16.26 3.21 1.49
CA TRP A 223 15.11 3.11 0.57
C TRP A 223 15.44 3.70 -0.81
N ILE A 224 15.92 4.94 -0.87
CA ILE A 224 16.25 5.61 -2.13
C ILE A 224 17.28 4.80 -2.93
N ARG A 225 18.37 4.35 -2.30
CA ARG A 225 19.41 3.54 -2.97
C ARG A 225 18.83 2.26 -3.56
N MET A 226 18.07 1.49 -2.77
CA MET A 226 17.44 0.27 -3.27
C MET A 226 16.44 0.55 -4.39
N ALA A 227 15.66 1.64 -4.26
CA ALA A 227 14.66 2.00 -5.26
C ALA A 227 15.31 2.47 -6.57
N SER A 228 16.47 3.13 -6.54
CA SER A 228 17.24 3.47 -7.74
C SER A 228 17.85 2.25 -8.43
N GLU A 229 18.22 1.21 -7.67
CA GLU A 229 18.83 -0.01 -8.21
C GLU A 229 17.81 -1.03 -8.72
N ARG A 230 16.71 -1.22 -7.99
CA ARG A 230 15.80 -2.36 -8.19
C ARG A 230 14.47 -2.00 -8.82
N VAL A 231 13.97 -0.77 -8.65
CA VAL A 231 12.65 -0.39 -9.19
C VAL A 231 12.78 -0.02 -10.66
N HIS A 232 12.12 -0.78 -11.53
CA HIS A 232 12.00 -0.45 -12.94
C HIS A 232 10.87 0.57 -13.15
N PHE A 233 11.15 1.68 -13.85
CA PHE A 233 10.13 2.67 -14.19
C PHE A 233 9.07 2.12 -15.14
N GLN A 234 7.82 2.57 -14.99
CA GLN A 234 6.68 2.19 -15.81
C GLN A 234 5.95 3.46 -16.27
N GLY A 235 6.00 3.79 -17.56
CA GLY A 235 5.48 5.05 -18.08
C GLY A 235 6.43 6.22 -17.76
N LEU A 236 5.89 7.33 -17.25
CA LEU A 236 6.73 8.44 -16.76
C LEU A 236 7.60 7.96 -15.58
N PRO A 237 8.91 8.25 -15.57
CA PRO A 237 9.75 7.98 -14.41
C PRO A 237 9.15 8.63 -13.16
N ALA A 238 8.96 7.82 -12.13
CA ALA A 238 8.31 8.21 -10.89
C ALA A 238 8.99 7.56 -9.69
N ARG A 239 8.95 8.24 -8.55
CA ARG A 239 9.49 7.76 -7.28
C ARG A 239 8.43 7.86 -6.21
N ILE A 240 8.34 6.82 -5.39
CA ILE A 240 7.65 6.84 -4.11
C ILE A 240 8.70 6.95 -3.00
N CYS A 241 8.44 7.78 -2.01
CA CYS A 241 9.27 7.94 -0.82
C CYS A 241 8.38 8.42 0.32
N TRP A 242 8.31 7.66 1.42
CA TRP A 242 7.43 8.03 2.52
C TRP A 242 8.03 9.19 3.31
N LEU A 243 7.42 10.36 3.19
CA LEU A 243 7.79 11.59 3.89
C LEU A 243 6.64 12.05 4.80
N GLY A 244 7.00 12.57 5.97
CA GLY A 244 6.10 13.04 7.02
C GLY A 244 5.75 14.51 6.98
N TYR A 245 5.06 14.97 8.02
CA TYR A 245 4.81 16.40 8.24
C TYR A 245 6.14 17.15 8.36
N GLY A 246 6.28 18.27 7.64
CA GLY A 246 7.51 19.07 7.61
C GLY A 246 8.65 18.51 6.74
N GLU A 247 8.51 17.29 6.21
CA GLU A 247 9.43 16.74 5.19
C GLU A 247 8.86 16.95 3.77
N ARG A 248 7.54 16.81 3.60
CA ARG A 248 6.89 16.92 2.28
C ARG A 248 7.00 18.31 1.65
N ASP A 249 6.76 19.36 2.42
CA ASP A 249 6.88 20.76 1.98
C ASP A 249 8.31 21.12 1.59
N LYS A 250 9.30 20.73 2.40
CA LYS A 250 10.73 20.92 2.08
C LYS A 250 11.13 20.24 0.78
N ALA A 251 10.72 18.98 0.59
CA ALA A 251 10.99 18.25 -0.64
C ALA A 251 10.31 18.91 -1.85
N GLY A 252 9.04 19.28 -1.72
CA GLY A 252 8.30 19.94 -2.80
C GLY A 252 8.87 21.29 -3.20
N GLU A 253 9.23 22.15 -2.24
CA GLU A 253 9.87 23.44 -2.52
C GLU A 253 11.22 23.24 -3.21
N ARG A 254 12.05 22.30 -2.73
CA ARG A 254 13.33 21.98 -3.39
C ARG A 254 13.12 21.51 -4.83
N PHE A 255 12.14 20.65 -5.10
CA PHE A 255 11.84 20.22 -6.46
C PHE A 255 11.41 21.40 -7.35
N ASN A 256 10.60 22.32 -6.83
CA ASN A 256 10.21 23.52 -7.56
C ASN A 256 11.42 24.41 -7.88
N ASP A 257 12.36 24.59 -6.95
CA ASP A 257 13.61 25.32 -7.19
C ASP A 257 14.50 24.64 -8.25
N MET A 258 14.54 23.30 -8.26
CA MET A 258 15.27 22.55 -9.27
C MET A 258 14.65 22.70 -10.67
N VAL A 259 13.33 22.81 -10.78
CA VAL A 259 12.66 23.14 -12.06
C VAL A 259 12.98 24.59 -12.46
N ALA A 260 12.89 25.55 -11.52
CA ALA A 260 13.16 26.97 -11.79
C ALA A 260 14.59 27.24 -12.28
N SER A 261 15.56 26.51 -11.73
CA SER A 261 16.99 26.61 -12.09
C SER A 261 17.37 25.83 -13.35
N GLY A 262 16.49 24.97 -13.86
CA GLY A 262 16.77 24.08 -14.99
C GLY A 262 17.62 22.86 -14.63
N GLU A 263 17.82 22.56 -13.34
CA GLU A 263 18.42 21.29 -12.89
C GLU A 263 17.50 20.10 -13.25
N LEU A 264 16.19 20.30 -13.19
CA LEU A 264 15.19 19.38 -13.75
C LEU A 264 14.71 19.90 -15.11
N THR A 265 14.55 18.99 -16.06
CA THR A 265 14.31 19.35 -17.47
C THR A 265 12.86 19.74 -17.78
N ALA A 266 11.92 19.41 -16.90
CA ALA A 266 10.50 19.77 -17.01
C ALA A 266 9.84 19.82 -15.62
N PRO A 267 8.58 20.31 -15.51
CA PRO A 267 7.84 20.27 -14.26
C PRO A 267 7.69 18.87 -13.66
N ILE A 268 7.54 18.81 -12.33
CA ILE A 268 7.31 17.59 -11.56
C ILE A 268 5.86 17.60 -11.03
N VAL A 269 5.16 16.47 -11.16
CA VAL A 269 3.89 16.27 -10.45
C VAL A 269 4.17 15.61 -9.10
N ILE A 270 3.62 16.16 -8.03
CA ILE A 270 3.81 15.69 -6.65
C ILE A 270 2.45 15.30 -6.09
N GLY A 271 2.32 14.06 -5.63
CA GLY A 271 1.06 13.55 -5.09
C GLY A 271 1.27 12.36 -4.16
N ARG A 272 0.24 11.53 -4.03
CA ARG A 272 0.21 10.35 -3.16
C ARG A 272 -0.92 9.41 -3.55
N ASP A 273 -0.97 8.26 -2.90
CA ASP A 273 -2.20 7.47 -2.84
C ASP A 273 -3.30 8.20 -2.03
N HIS A 274 -4.53 7.74 -2.15
CA HIS A 274 -5.63 8.10 -1.25
C HIS A 274 -5.51 7.42 0.13
N LEU A 275 -4.74 6.33 0.22
CA LEU A 275 -4.23 5.82 1.50
C LEU A 275 -3.15 6.77 2.01
N ASP A 276 -3.49 7.59 3.00
CA ASP A 276 -2.55 8.46 3.70
C ASP A 276 -3.10 8.84 5.08
N CYS A 277 -2.24 9.36 5.94
CA CYS A 277 -2.49 9.68 7.33
C CYS A 277 -3.78 10.49 7.59
N GLY A 278 -4.17 11.40 6.70
CA GLY A 278 -5.32 12.29 6.91
C GLY A 278 -6.44 12.17 5.87
N SER A 279 -6.33 11.26 4.91
CA SER A 279 -7.13 11.33 3.68
C SER A 279 -8.10 10.19 3.47
N VAL A 280 -8.33 9.34 4.47
CA VAL A 280 -9.19 8.16 4.32
C VAL A 280 -9.92 7.81 5.62
N ALA A 281 -11.18 7.41 5.48
CA ALA A 281 -11.93 6.65 6.46
C ALA A 281 -12.23 5.27 5.87
N SER A 282 -11.70 4.21 6.46
CA SER A 282 -11.92 2.82 6.08
C SER A 282 -11.81 1.90 7.29
N PRO A 283 -12.94 1.54 7.95
CA PRO A 283 -12.96 0.75 9.18
C PRO A 283 -12.39 -0.67 9.06
N TYR A 284 -12.19 -1.14 7.84
CA TYR A 284 -11.64 -2.47 7.53
C TYR A 284 -10.18 -2.42 7.06
N ARG A 285 -9.56 -1.23 7.09
CA ARG A 285 -8.19 -0.99 6.62
C ARG A 285 -7.53 0.16 7.38
N GLU A 286 -7.48 1.37 6.84
CA GLU A 286 -6.67 2.46 7.42
C GLU A 286 -7.12 2.93 8.79
N THR A 287 -8.43 2.91 9.04
CA THR A 287 -9.02 3.38 10.28
C THR A 287 -9.61 2.23 11.11
N GLU A 288 -9.18 0.99 10.86
CA GLU A 288 -9.55 -0.17 11.65
C GLU A 288 -9.03 -0.05 13.09
N ALA A 289 -9.90 -0.13 14.09
CA ALA A 289 -9.55 -0.07 15.51
C ALA A 289 -8.80 1.23 15.87
N MET A 290 -9.41 2.39 15.60
CA MET A 290 -8.95 3.66 16.17
C MET A 290 -9.07 3.61 17.71
N LEU A 291 -8.14 4.25 18.43
CA LEU A 291 -8.11 4.19 19.91
C LEU A 291 -9.42 4.66 20.57
N ASP A 292 -10.08 5.64 19.99
CA ASP A 292 -11.34 6.23 20.45
C ASP A 292 -12.59 5.62 19.80
N GLY A 293 -12.43 4.60 18.94
CA GLY A 293 -13.52 3.99 18.17
C GLY A 293 -14.07 4.84 17.01
N SER A 294 -13.34 5.87 16.59
CA SER A 294 -13.72 6.77 15.47
C SER A 294 -13.58 6.17 14.07
N ASP A 295 -13.47 4.84 13.95
CA ASP A 295 -13.15 4.10 12.72
C ASP A 295 -13.95 4.57 11.51
N ALA A 296 -15.25 4.80 11.68
CA ALA A 296 -16.20 5.12 10.61
C ALA A 296 -16.42 6.63 10.36
N ILE A 297 -15.75 7.52 11.11
CA ILE A 297 -15.92 8.96 10.94
C ILE A 297 -15.27 9.40 9.62
N ALA A 298 -16.11 9.79 8.66
CA ALA A 298 -15.71 10.17 7.31
C ALA A 298 -15.59 11.68 7.07
N ASP A 299 -15.69 12.51 8.11
CA ASP A 299 -15.48 13.96 7.99
C ASP A 299 -14.03 14.28 7.56
N TRP A 300 -13.06 13.56 8.11
CA TRP A 300 -11.64 13.75 7.87
C TRP A 300 -11.21 13.73 6.40
N PRO A 301 -11.54 12.69 5.58
CA PRO A 301 -11.19 12.71 4.16
C PRO A 301 -11.90 13.84 3.39
N LEU A 302 -13.11 14.24 3.78
CA LEU A 302 -13.82 15.36 3.15
C LEU A 302 -13.14 16.70 3.47
N LEU A 303 -12.76 16.90 4.74
CA LEU A 303 -11.98 18.06 5.17
C LEU A 303 -10.59 18.09 4.52
N ASN A 304 -9.94 16.94 4.35
CA ASN A 304 -8.68 16.82 3.63
C ASN A 304 -8.83 17.31 2.17
N ALA A 305 -9.89 16.90 1.47
CA ALA A 305 -10.17 17.42 0.14
C ALA A 305 -10.39 18.94 0.16
N MET A 306 -11.24 19.44 1.06
CA MET A 306 -11.56 20.88 1.15
C MET A 306 -10.32 21.73 1.46
N VAL A 307 -9.47 21.30 2.40
CA VAL A 307 -8.26 22.05 2.76
C VAL A 307 -7.24 22.01 1.62
N ASN A 308 -7.14 20.91 0.87
CA ASN A 308 -6.26 20.82 -0.30
C ASN A 308 -6.74 21.73 -1.44
N VAL A 309 -8.05 21.83 -1.66
CA VAL A 309 -8.64 22.82 -2.60
C VAL A 309 -8.30 24.24 -2.14
N ALA A 310 -8.53 24.57 -0.87
CA ALA A 310 -8.25 25.89 -0.32
C ALA A 310 -6.74 26.24 -0.31
N SER A 311 -5.88 25.24 -0.17
CA SER A 311 -4.42 25.39 -0.17
C SER A 311 -3.84 25.58 -1.57
N GLY A 312 -4.60 25.25 -2.61
CA GLY A 312 -4.23 25.48 -4.01
C GLY A 312 -3.59 24.29 -4.71
N ALA A 313 -3.94 23.06 -4.33
CA ALA A 313 -3.55 21.86 -5.07
C ALA A 313 -3.97 21.96 -6.54
N SER A 314 -3.19 21.39 -7.45
CA SER A 314 -3.46 21.46 -8.88
C SER A 314 -4.70 20.66 -9.27
N TRP A 315 -4.94 19.52 -8.63
CA TRP A 315 -6.24 18.86 -8.61
C TRP A 315 -6.47 18.10 -7.31
N VAL A 316 -7.75 17.95 -6.96
CA VAL A 316 -8.23 17.24 -5.78
C VAL A 316 -9.33 16.28 -6.20
N SER A 317 -9.37 15.10 -5.60
CA SER A 317 -10.36 14.07 -5.86
C SER A 317 -10.99 13.57 -4.57
N ILE A 318 -12.27 13.20 -4.63
CA ILE A 318 -12.98 12.47 -3.57
C ILE A 318 -13.53 11.21 -4.21
N HIS A 319 -13.16 10.05 -3.68
CA HIS A 319 -13.57 8.75 -4.17
C HIS A 319 -14.20 7.91 -3.05
N HIS A 320 -14.96 6.91 -3.47
CA HIS A 320 -15.65 5.97 -2.59
C HIS A 320 -15.29 4.53 -2.95
N GLY A 321 -15.04 3.70 -1.94
CA GLY A 321 -14.88 2.26 -2.05
C GLY A 321 -13.56 1.78 -2.64
N GLY A 322 -12.56 2.65 -2.79
CA GLY A 322 -11.22 2.24 -3.24
C GLY A 322 -10.58 1.29 -2.22
N GLY A 323 -9.92 0.26 -2.74
CA GLY A 323 -9.21 -0.75 -1.94
C GLY A 323 -10.10 -1.81 -1.33
N VAL A 324 -11.10 -1.40 -0.55
CA VAL A 324 -11.94 -2.31 0.25
C VAL A 324 -13.31 -2.62 -0.36
N GLY A 325 -13.68 -1.96 -1.45
CA GLY A 325 -14.94 -2.16 -2.17
C GLY A 325 -16.04 -1.17 -1.77
N MET A 326 -17.15 -1.20 -2.50
CA MET A 326 -18.27 -0.26 -2.32
C MET A 326 -18.84 -0.29 -0.89
N GLY A 327 -19.11 0.89 -0.33
CA GLY A 327 -19.73 1.08 0.98
C GLY A 327 -18.76 1.01 2.16
N ARG A 328 -17.45 0.82 1.91
CA ARG A 328 -16.46 0.49 2.95
C ARG A 328 -15.33 1.51 3.11
N SER A 329 -15.24 2.49 2.23
CA SER A 329 -14.26 3.59 2.37
C SER A 329 -14.72 4.89 1.71
N LEU A 330 -14.29 6.01 2.30
CA LEU A 330 -14.34 7.34 1.72
C LEU A 330 -12.96 7.96 1.83
N HIS A 331 -12.43 8.51 0.74
CA HIS A 331 -11.05 8.98 0.72
C HIS A 331 -10.76 10.04 -0.35
N ALA A 332 -9.79 10.89 -0.05
CA ALA A 332 -9.40 12.03 -0.87
C ALA A 332 -7.96 11.90 -1.41
N GLY A 333 -7.75 12.42 -2.61
CA GLY A 333 -6.45 12.54 -3.26
C GLY A 333 -6.14 14.00 -3.53
N GLN A 334 -4.85 14.33 -3.51
CA GLN A 334 -4.35 15.63 -3.96
C GLN A 334 -3.11 15.42 -4.82
N VAL A 335 -2.95 16.28 -5.82
CA VAL A 335 -1.70 16.42 -6.56
C VAL A 335 -1.44 17.90 -6.82
N THR A 336 -0.18 18.28 -6.70
CA THR A 336 0.32 19.63 -6.94
C THR A 336 1.48 19.60 -7.93
N VAL A 337 1.51 20.56 -8.84
CA VAL A 337 2.57 20.68 -9.86
C VAL A 337 3.65 21.65 -9.37
N ALA A 338 4.90 21.19 -9.40
CA ALA A 338 6.08 22.03 -9.26
C ALA A 338 6.56 22.44 -10.66
N ASP A 339 6.20 23.65 -11.09
CA ASP A 339 6.49 24.20 -12.40
C ASP A 339 7.61 25.26 -12.40
N GLY A 340 8.26 25.47 -11.25
CA GLY A 340 9.34 26.43 -11.06
C GLY A 340 8.87 27.86 -10.84
N THR A 341 7.56 28.13 -10.82
CA THR A 341 7.05 29.48 -10.59
C THR A 341 6.99 29.83 -9.10
N PRO A 342 7.06 31.13 -8.74
CA PRO A 342 6.81 31.58 -7.37
C PRO A 342 5.41 31.21 -6.85
N LEU A 343 4.41 31.19 -7.74
CA LEU A 343 3.05 30.78 -7.37
C LEU A 343 2.98 29.29 -7.00
N ALA A 344 3.68 28.42 -7.74
CA ALA A 344 3.77 27.02 -7.38
C ALA A 344 4.47 26.83 -6.02
N ALA A 345 5.54 27.57 -5.74
CA ALA A 345 6.21 27.53 -4.45
C ALA A 345 5.25 27.86 -3.27
N GLU A 346 4.44 28.93 -3.39
CA GLU A 346 3.44 29.26 -2.36
C GLU A 346 2.39 28.16 -2.18
N LYS A 347 1.89 27.59 -3.28
CA LYS A 347 0.89 26.52 -3.25
C LYS A 347 1.46 25.23 -2.64
N ILE A 348 2.65 24.83 -3.06
CA ILE A 348 3.36 23.64 -2.57
C ILE A 348 3.55 23.74 -1.06
N ARG A 349 4.06 24.87 -0.55
CA ARG A 349 4.23 25.07 0.89
C ARG A 349 2.92 24.87 1.64
N ARG A 350 1.81 25.46 1.17
CA ARG A 350 0.50 25.34 1.83
C ARG A 350 -0.06 23.94 1.75
N VAL A 351 -0.11 23.35 0.55
CA VAL A 351 -0.69 22.02 0.31
C VAL A 351 0.10 20.95 1.06
N LEU A 352 1.44 20.93 0.91
CA LEU A 352 2.28 19.89 1.51
C LEU A 352 2.53 20.09 3.01
N THR A 353 2.11 21.22 3.58
CA THR A 353 1.94 21.39 5.04
C THR A 353 0.57 20.88 5.49
N ASN A 354 -0.51 21.34 4.86
CA ASN A 354 -1.87 21.07 5.32
C ASN A 354 -2.32 19.63 5.07
N ASP A 355 -1.88 19.01 3.98
CA ASP A 355 -2.25 17.64 3.61
C ASP A 355 -1.79 16.58 4.65
N PRO A 356 -0.48 16.47 4.99
CA PRO A 356 -0.06 15.61 6.10
C PRO A 356 -0.51 16.15 7.46
N GLY A 357 -0.70 17.47 7.59
CA GLY A 357 -1.20 18.12 8.81
C GLY A 357 -2.57 17.59 9.22
N MET A 358 -3.46 17.37 8.24
CA MET A 358 -4.75 16.70 8.46
C MET A 358 -4.60 15.32 9.11
N GLY A 359 -3.55 14.58 8.77
CA GLY A 359 -3.28 13.28 9.36
C GLY A 359 -2.82 13.37 10.81
N VAL A 360 -1.92 14.31 11.11
CA VAL A 360 -1.45 14.56 12.47
C VAL A 360 -2.63 14.98 13.35
N ILE A 361 -3.43 15.98 12.95
CA ILE A 361 -4.55 16.46 13.77
C ILE A 361 -5.63 15.38 13.97
N ARG A 362 -5.89 14.53 12.96
CA ARG A 362 -6.85 13.43 13.05
C ARG A 362 -6.43 12.40 14.10
N HIS A 363 -5.15 12.05 14.13
CA HIS A 363 -4.63 11.06 15.08
C HIS A 363 -4.43 11.67 16.47
N VAL A 364 -4.14 12.97 16.57
CA VAL A 364 -4.24 13.72 17.82
C VAL A 364 -5.66 13.64 18.40
N ASP A 365 -6.66 13.96 17.59
CA ASP A 365 -8.08 13.95 18.01
C ASP A 365 -8.49 12.57 18.53
N ALA A 366 -8.08 11.51 17.83
CA ALA A 366 -8.33 10.12 18.24
C ALA A 366 -7.52 9.64 19.46
N GLY A 367 -6.67 10.49 20.06
CA GLY A 367 -5.99 10.19 21.32
C GLY A 367 -4.62 9.51 21.21
N TYR A 368 -3.94 9.54 20.06
CA TYR A 368 -2.62 8.94 19.92
C TYR A 368 -1.51 9.84 20.49
N ASP A 369 -0.87 9.43 21.58
CA ASP A 369 0.25 10.14 22.23
C ASP A 369 1.40 10.47 21.28
N HIS A 370 1.72 9.55 20.35
CA HIS A 370 2.75 9.80 19.35
C HIS A 370 2.38 10.96 18.42
N ALA A 371 1.13 11.04 17.96
CA ALA A 371 0.67 12.15 17.14
C ALA A 371 0.70 13.49 17.92
N TYR A 372 0.43 13.45 19.23
CA TYR A 372 0.59 14.62 20.10
C TYR A 372 2.03 15.12 20.18
N ALA A 373 2.99 14.20 20.34
CA ALA A 373 4.40 14.56 20.35
C ALA A 373 4.83 15.22 19.04
N ILE A 374 4.42 14.65 17.90
CA ILE A 374 4.68 15.20 16.56
C ILE A 374 4.04 16.58 16.38
N ALA A 375 2.79 16.74 16.81
CA ALA A 375 2.10 18.03 16.74
C ALA A 375 2.84 19.11 17.54
N ALA A 376 3.33 18.78 18.74
CA ALA A 376 4.08 19.70 19.59
C ALA A 376 5.47 20.02 19.01
N GLU A 377 6.20 19.03 18.52
CA GLU A 377 7.53 19.17 17.92
C GLU A 377 7.50 20.10 16.69
N HIS A 378 6.50 19.92 15.83
CA HIS A 378 6.41 20.66 14.57
C HIS A 378 5.50 21.89 14.62
N GLY A 379 4.93 22.22 15.78
CA GLY A 379 4.07 23.39 15.96
C GLY A 379 2.73 23.29 15.21
N VAL A 380 2.19 22.08 15.06
CA VAL A 380 0.86 21.87 14.47
C VAL A 380 -0.20 22.46 15.41
N ARG A 381 -1.00 23.38 14.89
CA ARG A 381 -2.03 24.07 15.66
C ARG A 381 -3.19 23.13 16.02
N ILE A 382 -3.46 22.95 17.32
CA ILE A 382 -4.57 22.14 17.84
C ILE A 382 -5.54 23.04 18.64
N PRO A 383 -6.60 23.60 18.02
CA PRO A 383 -7.46 24.61 18.65
C PRO A 383 -8.12 24.16 19.95
N MET A 384 -8.47 22.87 20.07
CA MET A 384 -9.10 22.33 21.29
C MET A 384 -8.20 22.39 22.54
N ARG A 385 -6.91 22.71 22.37
CA ARG A 385 -5.93 22.92 23.46
C ARG A 385 -5.52 24.39 23.64
N GLU A 386 -5.98 25.28 22.78
CA GLU A 386 -5.73 26.71 22.88
C GLU A 386 -6.74 27.32 23.88
N GLY A 387 -6.45 27.22 25.18
CA GLY A 387 -7.28 27.81 26.24
C GLY A 387 -7.48 26.93 27.48
N SER A 388 -6.85 25.76 27.52
CA SER A 388 -6.71 24.91 28.71
C SER A 388 -5.55 25.33 29.59
#